data_AF-A0A7X9Q8N2-F1
#
_entry.id   AF-A0A7X9Q8N2-F1
#
_cell.length_a   1.000
_cell.length_b   1.000
_cell.length_c   1.000
_cell.angle_alpha   90.00
_cell.angle_beta   90.00
_cell.angle_gamma   90.00
#
_symmetry.space_group_name_H-M   'P 1'
#
loop_
_entity.id
_entity.type
_entity.pdbx_description
1 polymer ?
#
loop_
_entity_poly.entity_id
_entity_poly.type
_entity_poly.pdbx_seq_one_letter_code
_entity_poly.pdbx_strand_id
1 'polypeptide(L)'
;MNICIILAVSNKGCTEHIHKTFLDKVKSLIPEANIKQFILPKDGPAYCLGCKACFTNDMSACPHLSVTQTIWQAMEDANLIVFITPTYVFSVPGQLKTLLDHFGSRWIVHKPSPKMIGKQALIINQAVGAGFRSTLTPLKYSLRFWGVKRIYSIKARLAMTDYNLVEQNVKDKLNRQMEETIRKIISKQQDTAPGFITKLLYRAMAFAEKGIHDMLQKKGQPVTSDYLYWQKEGWLDGNFPWKNKA
;
A
#
# COMPACT_ATOMS: atom_id res chain seq x y z
N MET A 1 4.02 -8.22 -16.23
CA MET A 1 3.29 -7.60 -15.10
C MET A 1 4.29 -6.84 -14.24
N ASN A 2 4.03 -5.58 -13.89
CA ASN A 2 4.90 -4.81 -13.00
C ASN A 2 4.54 -5.11 -11.53
N ILE A 3 5.53 -5.44 -10.71
CA ILE A 3 5.35 -5.80 -9.30
C ILE A 3 6.27 -4.94 -8.44
N CYS A 4 5.71 -4.24 -7.46
CA CYS A 4 6.46 -3.51 -6.44
C CYS A 4 6.43 -4.31 -5.13
N ILE A 5 7.58 -4.76 -4.66
CA ILE A 5 7.72 -5.53 -3.41
C ILE A 5 8.35 -4.66 -2.33
N ILE A 6 7.72 -4.61 -1.17
CA ILE A 6 8.24 -3.99 0.04
C ILE A 6 8.48 -5.09 1.07
N LEU A 7 9.75 -5.40 1.30
CA LEU A 7 10.19 -6.33 2.33
C LEU A 7 10.40 -5.53 3.64
N ALA A 8 9.57 -5.80 4.63
CA ALA A 8 9.48 -4.96 5.82
C ALA A 8 10.69 -5.04 6.76
N VAL A 9 11.53 -6.07 6.64
CA VAL A 9 12.71 -6.31 7.50
C VAL A 9 13.81 -6.95 6.65
N SER A 10 15.08 -6.64 6.94
CA SER A 10 16.25 -7.17 6.24
C SER A 10 16.94 -8.33 6.96
N ASN A 11 16.37 -8.84 8.05
CA ASN A 11 17.02 -9.89 8.84
C ASN A 11 16.99 -11.25 8.12
N LYS A 12 18.10 -11.98 8.20
CA LYS A 12 18.20 -13.37 7.73
C LYS A 12 17.33 -14.25 8.63
N GLY A 13 16.19 -14.70 8.11
CA GLY A 13 15.20 -15.44 8.88
C GLY A 13 13.92 -15.68 8.09
N CYS A 14 12.83 -16.03 8.78
CA CYS A 14 11.58 -16.44 8.14
C CYS A 14 11.06 -15.49 7.05
N THR A 15 11.12 -14.17 7.27
CA THR A 15 10.63 -13.19 6.28
C THR A 15 11.46 -13.22 4.99
N GLU A 16 12.78 -13.37 5.08
CA GLU A 16 13.67 -13.49 3.92
C GLU A 16 13.40 -14.77 3.12
N HIS A 17 13.24 -15.91 3.81
CA HIS A 17 12.90 -17.17 3.14
C HIS A 17 11.56 -17.08 2.41
N ILE A 18 10.55 -16.51 3.04
CA ILE A 18 9.24 -16.30 2.42
C ILE A 18 9.35 -15.38 1.20
N HIS A 19 10.17 -14.33 1.26
CA HIS A 19 10.44 -13.45 0.13
C HIS A 19 11.10 -14.19 -1.04
N LYS A 20 12.13 -15.01 -0.79
CA LYS A 20 12.78 -15.83 -1.82
C LYS A 20 11.79 -16.80 -2.48
N THR A 21 11.03 -17.55 -1.68
CA THR A 21 10.01 -18.47 -2.21
C THR A 21 8.92 -17.75 -3.00
N PHE A 22 8.50 -16.56 -2.57
CA PHE A 22 7.56 -15.74 -3.32
C PHE A 22 8.14 -15.32 -4.68
N LEU A 23 9.41 -14.86 -4.72
CA LEU A 23 10.09 -14.50 -5.97
C LEU A 23 10.18 -15.69 -6.94
N ASP A 24 10.53 -16.87 -6.45
CA ASP A 24 10.63 -18.08 -7.29
C ASP A 24 9.28 -18.45 -7.90
N LYS A 25 8.20 -18.36 -7.11
CA LYS A 25 6.84 -18.58 -7.61
C LYS A 25 6.41 -17.53 -8.63
N VAL A 26 6.75 -16.25 -8.40
CA VAL A 26 6.47 -15.19 -9.37
C VAL A 26 7.21 -15.44 -10.68
N LYS A 27 8.50 -15.76 -10.65
CA LYS A 27 9.29 -16.07 -11.85
C LYS A 27 8.73 -17.26 -12.62
N SER A 28 8.27 -18.28 -11.91
CA SER A 28 7.67 -19.48 -12.52
C SER A 28 6.30 -19.20 -13.14
N LEU A 29 5.43 -18.46 -12.44
CA LEU A 29 4.03 -18.25 -12.87
C LEU A 29 3.84 -17.03 -13.78
N ILE A 30 4.80 -16.09 -13.76
CA ILE A 30 4.80 -14.84 -14.52
C ILE A 30 6.24 -14.57 -15.01
N PRO A 31 6.74 -15.30 -16.02
CA PRO A 31 8.12 -15.13 -16.51
C PRO A 31 8.46 -13.69 -16.90
N GLU A 32 7.50 -12.99 -17.53
CA GLU A 32 7.61 -11.58 -17.95
C GLU A 32 7.27 -10.57 -16.82
N ALA A 33 7.48 -10.95 -15.56
CA ALA A 33 7.29 -10.05 -14.43
C ALA A 33 8.46 -9.07 -14.30
N ASN A 34 8.17 -7.77 -14.35
CA ASN A 34 9.13 -6.74 -13.99
C ASN A 34 9.00 -6.45 -12.49
N ILE A 35 10.03 -6.77 -11.72
CA ILE A 35 10.01 -6.69 -10.26
C ILE A 35 10.91 -5.53 -9.80
N LYS A 36 10.30 -4.54 -9.14
CA LYS A 36 11.01 -3.54 -8.32
C LYS A 36 10.84 -3.93 -6.86
N GLN A 37 11.92 -3.96 -6.09
CA GLN A 37 11.88 -4.34 -4.68
C GLN A 37 12.63 -3.36 -3.78
N PHE A 38 12.11 -3.17 -2.58
CA PHE A 38 12.68 -2.32 -1.53
C PHE A 38 12.76 -3.11 -0.23
N ILE A 39 13.93 -3.11 0.40
CA ILE A 39 14.24 -3.87 1.61
C ILE A 39 14.47 -2.88 2.76
N LEU A 40 13.58 -2.89 3.74
CA LEU A 40 13.63 -1.97 4.87
C LEU A 40 14.52 -2.53 6.02
N PRO A 41 15.27 -1.67 6.74
CA PRO A 41 15.28 -0.20 6.63
C PRO A 41 16.21 0.36 5.54
N LYS A 42 17.07 -0.47 4.92
CA LYS A 42 18.14 -0.02 3.99
C LYS A 42 17.62 0.89 2.89
N ASP A 43 16.53 0.51 2.23
CA ASP A 43 15.95 1.25 1.11
C ASP A 43 14.83 2.22 1.57
N GLY A 44 14.60 2.33 2.88
CA GLY A 44 13.51 3.09 3.49
C GLY A 44 13.89 4.54 3.83
N PRO A 45 12.90 5.42 4.00
CA PRO A 45 13.15 6.79 4.42
C PRO A 45 13.52 6.86 5.92
N ALA A 46 14.16 7.96 6.31
CA ALA A 46 14.28 8.33 7.72
C ALA A 46 12.90 8.57 8.36
N TYR A 47 12.84 8.61 9.70
CA TYR A 47 11.60 8.84 10.44
C TYR A 47 10.84 10.07 9.95
N CYS A 48 9.53 9.94 9.74
CA CYS A 48 8.71 11.08 9.38
C CYS A 48 8.78 12.14 10.49
N LEU A 49 9.10 13.37 10.11
CA LEU A 49 9.24 14.48 11.06
C LEU A 49 7.90 15.03 11.56
N GLY A 50 6.78 14.54 11.01
CA GLY A 50 5.45 15.10 11.31
C GLY A 50 5.30 16.58 10.90
N CYS A 51 6.16 17.08 10.02
CA CYS A 51 6.24 18.51 9.67
C CYS A 51 5.06 19.02 8.83
N LYS A 52 4.20 18.12 8.35
CA LYS A 52 3.00 18.40 7.53
C LYS A 52 3.26 19.08 6.18
N ALA A 53 4.52 19.27 5.76
CA ALA A 53 4.86 19.90 4.49
C ALA A 53 4.16 19.24 3.29
N CYS A 54 4.04 17.90 3.29
CA CYS A 54 3.36 17.14 2.25
C CYS A 54 1.83 17.29 2.24
N PHE A 55 1.23 17.73 3.34
CA PHE A 55 -0.19 18.06 3.43
C PHE A 55 -0.43 19.51 2.99
N THR A 56 0.38 20.45 3.48
CA THR A 56 0.23 21.88 3.15
C THR A 56 0.56 22.18 1.70
N ASN A 57 1.57 21.52 1.14
CA ASN A 57 2.08 21.77 -0.22
C ASN A 57 1.83 20.55 -1.10
N ASP A 58 2.87 19.80 -1.43
CA ASP A 58 2.81 18.55 -2.19
C ASP A 58 3.79 17.55 -1.57
N MET A 59 3.67 16.27 -1.94
CA MET A 59 4.64 15.25 -1.56
C MET A 59 6.09 15.67 -1.86
N SER A 60 6.32 16.44 -2.93
CA SER A 60 7.62 17.03 -3.30
C SER A 60 8.25 17.93 -2.23
N ALA A 61 7.47 18.44 -1.27
CA ALA A 61 7.97 19.26 -0.17
C ALA A 61 8.53 18.42 1.01
N CYS A 62 8.49 17.09 0.93
CA CYS A 62 9.03 16.23 1.98
C CYS A 62 10.57 16.30 2.01
N PRO A 63 11.22 16.53 3.16
CA PRO A 63 12.69 16.52 3.26
C PRO A 63 13.30 15.14 2.96
N HIS A 64 12.48 14.07 2.97
CA HIS A 64 12.89 12.71 2.63
C HIS A 64 12.44 12.29 1.21
N LEU A 65 12.17 13.26 0.33
CA LEU A 65 11.61 13.02 -1.01
C LEU A 65 12.41 12.03 -1.84
N SER A 66 13.74 12.11 -1.82
CA SER A 66 14.60 11.26 -2.68
C SER A 66 14.30 9.76 -2.50
N VAL A 67 14.03 9.33 -1.27
CA VAL A 67 13.66 7.94 -0.97
C VAL A 67 12.16 7.71 -1.14
N THR A 68 11.31 8.58 -0.58
CA THR A 68 9.85 8.37 -0.59
C THR A 68 9.27 8.42 -2.00
N GLN A 69 9.76 9.31 -2.86
CA GLN A 69 9.34 9.43 -4.25
C GLN A 69 9.66 8.18 -5.06
N THR A 70 10.87 7.64 -4.89
CA THR A 70 11.33 6.43 -5.59
C THR A 70 10.42 5.23 -5.29
N ILE A 71 10.07 5.03 -4.02
CA ILE A 71 9.16 3.95 -3.60
C ILE A 71 7.74 4.22 -4.10
N TRP A 72 7.24 5.45 -3.95
CA TRP A 72 5.88 5.79 -4.37
C TRP A 72 5.68 5.64 -5.88
N GLN A 73 6.63 6.09 -6.70
CA GLN A 73 6.58 5.91 -8.15
C GLN A 73 6.62 4.43 -8.54
N ALA A 74 7.44 3.61 -7.88
CA ALA A 74 7.42 2.17 -8.11
C ALA A 74 6.05 1.54 -7.77
N MET A 75 5.37 2.03 -6.73
CA MET A 75 3.99 1.62 -6.42
C MET A 75 2.99 2.11 -7.48
N GLU A 76 3.13 3.34 -7.97
CA GLU A 76 2.28 3.89 -9.04
C GLU A 76 2.44 3.12 -10.38
N ASP A 77 3.67 2.71 -10.71
CA ASP A 77 4.00 1.97 -11.94
C ASP A 77 3.60 0.48 -11.86
N ALA A 78 3.38 -0.05 -10.65
CA ALA A 78 3.07 -1.45 -10.44
C ALA A 78 1.62 -1.80 -10.76
N ASN A 79 1.39 -3.02 -11.26
CA ASN A 79 0.05 -3.63 -11.30
C ASN A 79 -0.28 -4.31 -9.97
N LEU A 80 0.75 -4.86 -9.30
CA LEU A 80 0.67 -5.54 -8.02
C LEU A 80 1.63 -4.92 -7.00
N ILE A 81 1.10 -4.55 -5.84
CA ILE A 81 1.90 -4.11 -4.68
C ILE A 81 1.97 -5.26 -3.68
N VAL A 82 3.17 -5.64 -3.25
CA VAL A 82 3.38 -6.74 -2.31
C VAL A 82 4.05 -6.24 -1.06
N PHE A 83 3.45 -6.51 0.10
CA PHE A 83 4.09 -6.33 1.40
C PHE A 83 4.43 -7.71 1.97
N ILE A 84 5.70 -7.93 2.32
CA ILE A 84 6.13 -9.12 3.06
C ILE A 84 6.62 -8.66 4.43
N THR A 85 5.88 -9.01 5.48
CA THR A 85 6.09 -8.41 6.80
C THR A 85 5.94 -9.42 7.95
N PRO A 86 6.83 -9.40 8.95
CA PRO A 86 6.55 -10.02 10.23
C PRO A 86 5.47 -9.24 10.99
N THR A 87 4.93 -9.88 12.02
CA THR A 87 4.22 -9.23 13.12
C THR A 87 5.18 -9.09 14.29
N TYR A 88 5.53 -7.86 14.65
CA TYR A 88 6.30 -7.55 15.84
C TYR A 88 5.45 -6.71 16.80
N VAL A 89 5.35 -7.16 18.04
CA VAL A 89 4.53 -6.53 19.09
C VAL A 89 3.11 -6.23 18.58
N PHE A 90 2.49 -7.22 17.93
CA PHE A 90 1.12 -7.11 17.39
C PHE A 90 0.93 -6.00 16.35
N SER A 91 2.01 -5.55 15.69
CA SER A 91 1.97 -4.50 14.69
C SER A 91 2.93 -4.76 13.53
N VAL A 92 2.91 -3.84 12.56
CA VAL A 92 3.95 -3.76 11.53
C VAL A 92 5.29 -3.36 12.15
N PRO A 93 6.43 -3.79 11.60
CA PRO A 93 7.75 -3.33 12.03
C PRO A 93 7.90 -1.81 11.96
N GLY A 94 8.71 -1.25 12.85
CA GLY A 94 8.92 0.20 12.94
C GLY A 94 9.33 0.83 11.62
N GLN A 95 10.24 0.20 10.87
CA GLN A 95 10.67 0.69 9.56
C GLN A 95 9.56 0.68 8.49
N LEU A 96 8.63 -0.27 8.56
CA LEU A 96 7.47 -0.27 7.66
C LEU A 96 6.49 0.83 8.08
N LYS A 97 6.27 1.03 9.38
CA LYS A 97 5.48 2.15 9.89
C LYS A 97 6.08 3.50 9.48
N THR A 98 7.40 3.66 9.55
CA THR A 98 8.12 4.85 9.08
C THR A 98 7.81 5.15 7.63
N LEU A 99 7.85 4.14 6.75
CA LEU A 99 7.48 4.30 5.34
C LEU A 99 6.02 4.76 5.19
N LEU A 100 5.08 4.13 5.92
CA LEU A 100 3.65 4.47 5.85
C LEU A 100 3.37 5.91 6.31
N ASP A 101 4.10 6.42 7.31
CA ASP A 101 3.93 7.78 7.84
C ASP A 101 4.26 8.88 6.83
N HIS A 102 5.03 8.57 5.79
CA HIS A 102 5.33 9.51 4.70
C HIS A 102 4.22 9.60 3.65
N PHE A 103 3.28 8.65 3.61
CA PHE A 103 2.28 8.54 2.55
C PHE A 103 0.85 8.86 3.00
N GLY A 104 0.68 9.45 4.19
CA GLY A 104 -0.62 9.88 4.70
C GLY A 104 -1.31 10.90 3.79
N SER A 105 -0.57 11.88 3.25
CA SER A 105 -1.13 12.90 2.35
C SER A 105 -1.62 12.34 1.01
N ARG A 106 -1.28 11.09 0.68
CA ARG A 106 -1.70 10.39 -0.54
C ARG A 106 -2.97 9.57 -0.35
N TRP A 107 -3.58 9.59 0.83
CA TRP A 107 -4.89 8.97 1.05
C TRP A 107 -5.97 9.74 0.29
N ILE A 108 -7.05 9.06 -0.08
CA ILE A 108 -8.19 9.63 -0.82
C ILE A 108 -8.83 10.79 -0.07
N VAL A 109 -8.74 10.83 1.25
CA VAL A 109 -9.26 11.96 2.04
C VAL A 109 -8.40 13.22 1.93
N HIS A 110 -7.26 13.16 1.22
CA HIS A 110 -6.31 14.24 1.00
C HIS A 110 -6.01 14.37 -0.50
N LYS A 111 -4.77 14.09 -0.95
CA LYS A 111 -4.32 14.27 -2.33
C LYS A 111 -3.96 12.92 -2.96
N PRO A 112 -4.95 12.06 -3.28
CA PRO A 112 -4.66 10.73 -3.80
C PRO A 112 -4.06 10.74 -5.20
N SER A 113 -3.31 9.68 -5.54
CA SER A 113 -2.89 9.45 -6.92
C SER A 113 -3.92 8.61 -7.68
N PRO A 114 -4.48 9.10 -8.81
CA PRO A 114 -5.33 8.28 -9.68
C PRO A 114 -4.67 6.98 -10.18
N LYS A 115 -3.34 6.95 -10.27
CA LYS A 115 -2.60 5.77 -10.74
C LYS A 115 -2.76 4.57 -9.80
N MET A 116 -3.09 4.79 -8.53
CA MET A 116 -3.29 3.74 -7.52
C MET A 116 -4.66 3.08 -7.59
N ILE A 117 -5.61 3.71 -8.27
CA ILE A 117 -6.99 3.22 -8.38
C ILE A 117 -7.04 1.90 -9.14
N GLY A 118 -7.81 0.94 -8.61
CA GLY A 118 -8.08 -0.31 -9.32
C GLY A 118 -6.95 -1.34 -9.27
N LYS A 119 -5.79 -0.99 -8.70
CA LYS A 119 -4.66 -1.90 -8.51
C LYS A 119 -5.00 -3.08 -7.60
N GLN A 120 -4.12 -4.08 -7.61
CA GLN A 120 -4.14 -5.22 -6.70
C GLN A 120 -2.99 -5.14 -5.70
N ALA A 121 -3.18 -5.71 -4.51
CA ALA A 121 -2.13 -5.84 -3.52
C ALA A 121 -2.18 -7.19 -2.78
N LEU A 122 -1.00 -7.69 -2.40
CA LEU A 122 -0.83 -8.88 -1.59
C LEU A 122 -0.05 -8.54 -0.32
N ILE A 123 -0.58 -8.93 0.83
CA ILE A 123 0.16 -8.87 2.10
C ILE A 123 0.49 -10.29 2.54
N ILE A 124 1.77 -10.65 2.58
CA ILE A 124 2.25 -11.88 3.21
C ILE A 124 2.72 -11.51 4.61
N ASN A 125 1.90 -11.80 5.60
CA ASN A 125 2.20 -11.51 7.00
C ASN A 125 2.58 -12.80 7.72
N GLN A 126 3.78 -12.84 8.30
CA GLN A 126 4.25 -13.97 9.10
C GLN A 126 4.33 -13.61 10.59
N ALA A 127 4.13 -14.58 11.46
CA ALA A 127 4.36 -14.43 12.90
C ALA A 127 4.72 -15.79 13.51
N VAL A 128 5.42 -15.78 14.64
CA VAL A 128 5.58 -17.00 15.47
C VAL A 128 4.22 -17.52 15.91
N GLY A 129 3.37 -16.64 16.49
CA GLY A 129 2.07 -17.04 17.07
C GLY A 129 0.88 -16.20 16.60
N ALA A 130 0.77 -14.96 17.07
CA ALA A 130 -0.47 -14.17 16.97
C ALA A 130 -0.26 -12.76 16.38
N GLY A 131 -1.29 -11.92 16.45
CA GLY A 131 -1.23 -10.50 16.06
C GLY A 131 -1.51 -10.19 14.59
N PHE A 132 -1.90 -11.17 13.76
CA PHE A 132 -2.18 -10.93 12.33
C PHE A 132 -3.23 -9.85 12.06
N ARG A 133 -4.30 -9.77 12.86
CA ARG A 133 -5.39 -8.81 12.62
C ARG A 133 -4.88 -7.37 12.80
N SER A 134 -4.20 -7.09 13.90
CA SER A 134 -3.67 -5.78 14.21
C SER A 134 -2.55 -5.36 13.25
N THR A 135 -1.67 -6.28 12.84
CA THR A 135 -0.63 -6.00 11.81
C THR A 135 -1.23 -5.71 10.43
N LEU A 136 -2.23 -6.49 9.99
CA LEU A 136 -2.83 -6.32 8.67
C LEU A 136 -3.68 -5.05 8.55
N THR A 137 -4.24 -4.57 9.66
CA THR A 137 -5.21 -3.46 9.67
C THR A 137 -4.63 -2.15 9.11
N PRO A 138 -3.50 -1.60 9.59
CA PRO A 138 -2.92 -0.37 9.04
C PRO A 138 -2.52 -0.49 7.56
N LEU A 139 -2.02 -1.66 7.14
CA LEU A 139 -1.70 -1.91 5.73
C LEU A 139 -2.95 -1.93 4.85
N LYS A 140 -4.01 -2.61 5.30
CA LYS A 140 -5.28 -2.64 4.58
C LYS A 140 -5.94 -1.27 4.52
N TYR A 141 -5.85 -0.46 5.57
CA TYR A 141 -6.31 0.92 5.52
C TYR A 141 -5.52 1.73 4.50
N SER A 142 -4.19 1.71 4.58
CA SER A 142 -3.33 2.43 3.63
C SER A 142 -3.68 2.05 2.19
N LEU A 143 -3.73 0.76 1.86
CA LEU A 143 -4.08 0.27 0.52
C LEU A 143 -5.48 0.73 0.07
N ARG A 144 -6.50 0.61 0.93
CA ARG A 144 -7.88 1.04 0.61
C ARG A 144 -7.95 2.54 0.36
N PHE A 145 -7.34 3.33 1.24
CA PHE A 145 -7.32 4.78 1.14
C PHE A 145 -6.38 5.28 0.04
N TRP A 146 -5.45 4.48 -0.48
CA TRP A 146 -4.76 4.79 -1.73
C TRP A 146 -5.58 4.41 -2.98
N GLY A 147 -6.72 3.71 -2.84
CA GLY A 147 -7.59 3.35 -3.97
C GLY A 147 -7.37 1.94 -4.54
N VAL A 148 -6.57 1.11 -3.87
CA VAL A 148 -6.35 -0.30 -4.27
C VAL A 148 -7.66 -1.08 -4.13
N LYS A 149 -8.10 -1.73 -5.21
CA LYS A 149 -9.39 -2.43 -5.28
C LYS A 149 -9.35 -3.80 -4.62
N ARG A 150 -8.29 -4.57 -4.85
CA ARG A 150 -8.18 -5.96 -4.38
C ARG A 150 -7.01 -6.09 -3.43
N ILE A 151 -7.29 -6.52 -2.20
CA ILE A 151 -6.26 -6.73 -1.18
C ILE A 151 -6.33 -8.17 -0.70
N TYR A 152 -5.35 -8.96 -1.13
CA TYR A 152 -5.14 -10.34 -0.69
C TYR A 152 -4.29 -10.34 0.58
N SER A 153 -4.46 -11.37 1.43
CA SER A 153 -3.63 -11.52 2.61
C SER A 153 -3.36 -12.98 2.91
N ILE A 154 -2.09 -13.32 3.12
CA ILE A 154 -1.63 -14.61 3.59
C ILE A 154 -1.14 -14.42 5.03
N LYS A 155 -1.61 -15.28 5.93
CA LYS A 155 -1.25 -15.29 7.35
C LYS A 155 -0.43 -16.54 7.63
N ALA A 156 0.88 -16.40 7.74
CA ALA A 156 1.80 -17.50 7.99
C ALA A 156 2.13 -17.57 9.50
N ARG A 157 1.45 -18.47 10.23
CA ARG A 157 1.82 -18.81 11.61
C ARG A 157 2.92 -19.86 11.57
N LEU A 158 4.12 -19.49 11.97
CA LEU A 158 5.32 -20.30 11.77
C LEU A 158 5.71 -21.13 13.00
N ALA A 159 5.26 -20.75 14.19
CA ALA A 159 5.64 -21.35 15.49
C ALA A 159 7.15 -21.33 15.83
N MET A 160 8.01 -20.92 14.89
CA MET A 160 9.46 -20.84 15.04
C MET A 160 9.99 -19.48 14.55
N THR A 161 11.17 -19.11 15.03
CA THR A 161 11.93 -17.94 14.56
C THR A 161 12.94 -18.30 13.46
N ASP A 162 13.47 -19.52 13.49
CA ASP A 162 14.28 -20.13 12.42
C ASP A 162 13.37 -20.84 11.41
N TYR A 163 13.50 -20.46 10.14
CA TYR A 163 12.71 -21.04 9.06
C TYR A 163 13.02 -22.53 8.84
N ASN A 164 14.24 -22.98 9.11
CA ASN A 164 14.62 -24.38 8.95
C ASN A 164 13.84 -25.28 9.90
N LEU A 165 13.58 -24.81 11.12
CA LEU A 165 12.85 -25.51 12.16
C LEU A 165 11.32 -25.44 11.99
N VAL A 166 10.80 -24.61 11.08
CA VAL A 166 9.36 -24.58 10.78
C VAL A 166 8.92 -25.94 10.22
N GLU A 167 7.81 -26.47 10.76
CA GLU A 167 7.25 -27.74 10.31
C GLU A 167 6.96 -27.75 8.81
N GLN A 168 7.19 -28.90 8.16
CA GLN A 168 7.06 -29.03 6.71
C GLN A 168 5.63 -28.78 6.22
N ASN A 169 4.62 -29.27 6.94
CA ASN A 169 3.19 -29.01 6.67
C ASN A 169 2.86 -27.49 6.62
N VAL A 170 3.48 -26.68 7.46
CA VAL A 170 3.30 -25.22 7.52
C VAL A 170 3.96 -24.58 6.30
N LYS A 171 5.17 -25.02 5.93
CA LYS A 171 5.86 -24.58 4.71
C LYS A 171 5.03 -24.91 3.45
N ASP A 172 4.55 -26.15 3.35
CA ASP A 172 3.75 -26.62 2.20
C ASP A 172 2.44 -25.84 2.07
N LYS A 173 1.75 -25.62 3.20
CA LYS A 173 0.53 -24.81 3.25
C LYS A 173 0.80 -23.37 2.79
N LEU A 174 1.88 -22.75 3.28
CA LEU A 174 2.27 -21.41 2.86
C LEU A 174 2.58 -21.35 1.37
N ASN A 175 3.32 -22.33 0.85
CA ASN A 175 3.66 -22.43 -0.57
C ASN A 175 2.42 -22.58 -1.45
N ARG A 176 1.48 -23.43 -1.06
CA ARG A 176 0.20 -23.60 -1.75
C ARG A 176 -0.62 -22.31 -1.74
N GLN A 177 -0.72 -21.65 -0.57
CA GLN A 177 -1.45 -20.38 -0.45
C GLN A 177 -0.84 -19.26 -1.31
N MET A 178 0.49 -19.16 -1.36
CA MET A 178 1.17 -18.19 -2.24
C MET A 178 0.83 -18.44 -3.69
N GLU A 179 0.94 -19.69 -4.15
CA GLU A 179 0.65 -20.05 -5.54
C GLU A 179 -0.81 -19.81 -5.93
N GLU A 180 -1.77 -20.29 -5.13
CA GLU A 180 -3.19 -20.06 -5.37
C GLU A 180 -3.52 -18.56 -5.42
N THR A 181 -2.89 -17.78 -4.54
CA THR A 181 -3.12 -16.32 -4.49
C THR A 181 -2.52 -15.63 -5.70
N ILE A 182 -1.31 -16.01 -6.14
CA ILE A 182 -0.70 -15.48 -7.37
C ILE A 182 -1.59 -15.81 -8.58
N ARG A 183 -2.08 -17.04 -8.71
CA ARG A 183 -3.00 -17.43 -9.80
C ARG A 183 -4.30 -16.60 -9.78
N LYS A 184 -4.85 -16.32 -8.59
CA LYS A 184 -6.02 -15.42 -8.43
C LYS A 184 -5.71 -13.97 -8.83
N ILE A 185 -4.50 -13.48 -8.56
CA ILE A 185 -4.07 -12.13 -8.97
C ILE A 185 -3.95 -12.05 -10.50
N ILE A 186 -3.35 -13.06 -11.12
CA ILE A 186 -3.20 -13.17 -12.58
C ILE A 186 -4.57 -13.17 -13.26
N SER A 187 -5.53 -13.96 -12.77
CA SER A 187 -6.86 -14.06 -13.37
C SER A 187 -7.69 -12.77 -13.27
N LYS A 188 -7.29 -11.82 -12.41
CA LYS A 188 -7.95 -10.51 -12.25
C LYS A 188 -7.11 -9.33 -12.77
N GLN A 189 -5.98 -9.59 -13.44
CA GLN A 189 -5.03 -8.54 -13.85
C GLN A 189 -5.61 -7.49 -14.81
N GLN A 190 -6.57 -7.88 -15.65
CA GLN A 190 -7.20 -6.98 -16.63
C GLN A 190 -8.26 -6.06 -15.99
N ASP A 191 -8.81 -6.42 -14.83
CA ASP A 191 -9.81 -5.58 -14.16
C ASP A 191 -9.13 -4.49 -13.32
N THR A 192 -8.88 -3.37 -13.99
CA THR A 192 -8.30 -2.14 -13.44
C THR A 192 -9.35 -1.08 -13.09
N ALA A 193 -10.64 -1.42 -13.14
CA ALA A 193 -11.70 -0.48 -12.80
C ALA A 193 -11.65 -0.13 -11.30
N PRO A 194 -12.04 1.10 -10.90
CA PRO A 194 -12.15 1.48 -9.49
C PRO A 194 -13.05 0.53 -8.69
N GLY A 195 -12.67 0.27 -7.43
CA GLY A 195 -13.50 -0.46 -6.49
C GLY A 195 -14.70 0.36 -6.01
N PHE A 196 -15.76 -0.31 -5.55
CA PHE A 196 -16.96 0.35 -5.03
C PHE A 196 -16.64 1.31 -3.87
N ILE A 197 -15.81 0.88 -2.91
CA ILE A 197 -15.39 1.70 -1.78
C ILE A 197 -14.65 2.95 -2.25
N THR A 198 -13.75 2.83 -3.25
CA THR A 198 -13.06 3.99 -3.84
C THR A 198 -14.06 4.97 -4.44
N LYS A 199 -15.04 4.49 -5.23
CA LYS A 199 -16.09 5.37 -5.80
C LYS A 199 -16.88 6.09 -4.71
N LEU A 200 -17.24 5.39 -3.64
CA LEU A 200 -17.95 5.96 -2.49
C LEU A 200 -17.10 7.02 -1.78
N LEU A 201 -15.84 6.71 -1.48
CA LEU A 201 -14.91 7.63 -0.81
C LEU A 201 -14.72 8.91 -1.63
N TYR A 202 -14.54 8.82 -2.95
CA TYR A 202 -14.40 10.02 -3.77
C TYR A 202 -15.65 10.91 -3.76
N ARG A 203 -16.84 10.31 -3.83
CA ARG A 203 -18.11 11.06 -3.73
C ARG A 203 -18.27 11.71 -2.36
N ALA A 204 -17.98 10.96 -1.29
CA ALA A 204 -18.06 11.45 0.08
C ALA A 204 -17.06 12.60 0.30
N MET A 205 -15.84 12.48 -0.21
CA MET A 205 -14.81 13.50 -0.07
C MET A 205 -15.11 14.75 -0.92
N ALA A 206 -15.63 14.61 -2.14
CA ALA A 206 -16.07 15.78 -2.91
C ALA A 206 -17.12 16.61 -2.16
N PHE A 207 -18.05 15.95 -1.47
CA PHE A 207 -19.03 16.62 -0.61
C PHE A 207 -18.39 17.20 0.66
N ALA A 208 -17.54 16.41 1.35
CA ALA A 208 -16.90 16.83 2.58
C ALA A 208 -15.97 18.04 2.38
N GLU A 209 -15.16 18.05 1.32
CA GLU A 209 -14.28 19.19 0.99
C GLU A 209 -15.09 20.46 0.73
N LYS A 210 -16.21 20.39 0.01
CA LYS A 210 -17.12 21.54 -0.16
C LYS A 210 -17.67 22.03 1.18
N GLY A 211 -18.14 21.12 2.04
CA GLY A 211 -18.65 21.48 3.36
C GLY A 211 -17.59 22.07 4.30
N ILE A 212 -16.37 21.53 4.29
CA ILE A 212 -15.23 22.04 5.06
C ILE A 212 -14.87 23.45 4.56
N HIS A 213 -14.80 23.65 3.25
CA HIS A 213 -14.54 24.96 2.65
C HIS A 213 -15.58 26.00 3.07
N ASP A 214 -16.87 25.69 2.94
CA ASP A 214 -17.96 26.59 3.33
C ASP A 214 -17.90 26.94 4.83
N MET A 215 -17.60 25.95 5.68
CA MET A 215 -17.42 26.16 7.12
C MET A 215 -16.22 27.09 7.41
N LEU A 216 -15.09 26.88 6.73
CA LEU A 216 -13.88 27.68 6.92
C LEU A 216 -14.06 29.11 6.41
N GLN A 217 -14.71 29.29 5.26
CA GLN A 217 -15.09 30.60 4.70
C GLN A 217 -15.92 31.41 5.71
N LYS A 218 -16.96 30.80 6.31
CA LYS A 218 -17.78 31.44 7.36
C LYS A 218 -16.98 31.87 8.60
N LYS A 219 -15.84 31.22 8.86
CA LYS A 219 -14.93 31.53 9.96
C LYS A 219 -13.76 32.43 9.54
N GLY A 220 -13.77 32.98 8.34
CA GLY A 220 -12.68 33.79 7.79
C GLY A 220 -11.34 33.05 7.67
N GLN A 221 -11.39 31.72 7.59
CA GLN A 221 -10.20 30.87 7.50
C GLN A 221 -9.79 30.67 6.03
N PRO A 222 -8.49 30.47 5.75
CA PRO A 222 -8.02 30.23 4.39
C PRO A 222 -8.54 28.91 3.82
N VAL A 223 -8.57 28.83 2.49
CA VAL A 223 -8.92 27.59 1.76
C VAL A 223 -7.86 26.52 2.04
N THR A 224 -8.30 25.27 2.26
CA THR A 224 -7.38 24.16 2.50
C THR A 224 -6.66 23.75 1.22
N SER A 225 -5.43 23.25 1.40
CA SER A 225 -4.64 22.71 0.30
C SER A 225 -5.29 21.48 -0.35
N ASP A 226 -6.03 20.69 0.43
CA ASP A 226 -6.80 19.54 -0.06
C ASP A 226 -7.96 20.00 -0.96
N TYR A 227 -8.73 21.01 -0.56
CA TYR A 227 -9.79 21.58 -1.39
C TYR A 227 -9.25 22.09 -2.73
N LEU A 228 -8.16 22.87 -2.71
CA LEU A 228 -7.54 23.40 -3.93
C LEU A 228 -7.07 22.28 -4.86
N TYR A 229 -6.53 21.19 -4.31
CA TYR A 229 -6.16 20.01 -5.10
C TYR A 229 -7.38 19.36 -5.75
N TRP A 230 -8.44 19.10 -4.98
CA TRP A 230 -9.68 18.49 -5.50
C TRP A 230 -10.39 19.38 -6.53
N GLN A 231 -10.33 20.70 -6.35
CA GLN A 231 -10.85 21.68 -7.28
C GLN A 231 -10.08 21.64 -8.60
N LYS A 232 -8.75 21.68 -8.53
CA LYS A 232 -7.86 21.62 -9.70
C LYS A 232 -8.09 20.35 -10.53
N GLU A 233 -8.28 19.22 -9.87
CA GLU A 233 -8.54 17.94 -10.54
C GLU A 233 -10.00 17.80 -11.04
N GLY A 234 -10.88 18.77 -10.73
CA GLY A 234 -12.30 18.76 -11.12
C GLY A 234 -13.16 17.77 -10.33
N TRP A 235 -12.62 17.14 -9.28
CA TRP A 235 -13.32 16.09 -8.53
C TRP A 235 -14.42 16.61 -7.64
N LEU A 236 -14.33 17.87 -7.21
CA LEU A 236 -15.41 18.57 -6.51
C LEU A 236 -16.71 18.57 -7.31
N ASP A 237 -16.63 18.63 -8.64
CA ASP A 237 -17.79 18.64 -9.54
C ASP A 237 -18.10 17.24 -10.10
N GLY A 238 -17.51 16.22 -9.48
CA GLY A 238 -17.76 14.83 -9.79
C GLY A 238 -17.04 14.34 -11.05
N ASN A 239 -16.09 15.08 -11.61
CA ASN A 239 -15.24 14.64 -12.74
C ASN A 239 -14.15 13.65 -12.27
N PHE A 240 -14.57 12.54 -11.66
CA PHE A 240 -13.64 11.59 -11.06
C PHE A 240 -12.75 10.88 -12.08
N PRO A 241 -11.56 10.38 -11.69
CA PRO A 241 -10.52 9.89 -12.61
C PRO A 241 -10.91 8.70 -13.53
N TRP A 242 -12.07 8.09 -13.30
CA TRP A 242 -12.59 6.97 -14.09
C TRP A 242 -13.74 7.33 -15.02
N LYS A 243 -14.20 8.59 -15.05
CA LYS A 243 -15.31 9.00 -15.93
C LYS A 243 -14.91 9.14 -17.41
N ASN A 244 -13.62 9.35 -17.70
CA ASN A 244 -13.10 9.49 -19.08
C ASN A 244 -12.46 8.19 -19.61
N LYS A 245 -12.73 7.03 -18.98
CA LYS A 245 -12.26 5.69 -19.41
C LYS A 245 -13.39 4.87 -20.02
N ALA A 246 -14.30 5.52 -20.74
CA ALA A 246 -15.34 4.87 -21.54
C ALA A 246 -14.80 4.56 -22.93
#